data_AF-A0A8J7ZXT6-F1
#
_entry.id   AF-A0A8J7ZXT6-F1
#
_cell.length_a   1.000
_cell.length_b   1.000
_cell.length_c   1.000
_cell.angle_alpha   90.00
_cell.angle_beta   90.00
_cell.angle_gamma   90.00
#
_symmetry.space_group_name_H-M   'P 1'
#
loop_
_entity.id
_entity.type
_entity.pdbx_description
1 polymer ?
#
loop_
_entity_poly.entity_id
_entity_poly.type
_entity_poly.pdbx_seq_one_letter_code
_entity_poly.pdbx_strand_id
1 'polypeptide(L)'
;MVSSPADDDPVDTSTDPPATDGTVAALSEEELYAIVRVAAEDAVLGALGTLMLVGIGIVLIATGVSALLADVTPISLLVSAVFIGFGVYLVTSSLGVIPPAREWL
;
A
#
# COMPACT_ATOMS: atom_id res chain seq x y z
N MET A 1 31.24 -45.10 -43.16
CA MET A 1 31.34 -44.91 -41.71
C MET A 1 31.87 -43.49 -41.48
N VAL A 2 31.10 -42.65 -40.76
CA VAL A 2 31.51 -41.60 -39.79
C VAL A 2 32.53 -40.53 -40.24
N SER A 3 32.42 -39.21 -40.00
CA SER A 3 31.41 -38.25 -39.49
C SER A 3 32.01 -36.85 -39.69
N SER A 4 31.17 -35.82 -39.84
CA SER A 4 31.53 -34.40 -39.69
C SER A 4 31.67 -34.03 -38.20
N PRO A 5 32.48 -33.02 -37.85
CA PRO A 5 31.95 -31.85 -37.13
C PRO A 5 32.61 -30.54 -37.62
N ALA A 6 31.86 -29.55 -38.10
CA ALA A 6 31.12 -28.54 -37.32
C ALA A 6 32.08 -27.67 -36.48
N ASP A 7 32.51 -26.54 -37.07
CA ASP A 7 33.19 -25.46 -36.36
C ASP A 7 32.17 -24.78 -35.43
N ASP A 8 32.38 -24.95 -34.12
CA ASP A 8 31.65 -24.29 -33.04
C ASP A 8 32.06 -22.81 -32.95
N ASP A 9 31.23 -21.92 -33.49
CA ASP A 9 31.22 -20.52 -33.04
C ASP A 9 30.69 -20.47 -31.60
N PRO A 10 31.36 -19.76 -30.68
CA PRO A 10 30.87 -19.64 -29.32
C PRO A 10 29.53 -18.91 -29.32
N VAL A 11 28.47 -19.63 -28.94
CA VAL A 11 27.16 -19.06 -28.63
C VAL A 11 27.34 -18.07 -27.49
N ASP A 12 27.27 -16.78 -27.83
CA ASP A 12 27.18 -15.69 -26.87
C ASP A 12 25.90 -15.91 -26.04
N THR A 13 26.10 -16.47 -24.84
CA THR A 13 25.04 -16.78 -23.87
C THR A 13 24.75 -15.59 -22.95
N SER A 14 25.02 -14.38 -23.44
CA SER A 14 24.48 -13.16 -22.86
C SER A 14 22.96 -13.22 -22.98
N THR A 15 22.34 -13.79 -21.95
CA THR A 15 20.90 -13.76 -21.71
C THR A 15 20.54 -12.34 -21.29
N ASP A 16 20.70 -11.41 -22.22
CA ASP A 16 20.03 -10.13 -22.11
C ASP A 16 18.53 -10.42 -22.27
N PRO A 17 17.68 -9.93 -21.36
CA PRO A 17 16.23 -10.03 -21.57
C PRO A 17 15.92 -9.41 -22.93
N PRO A 18 15.07 -10.04 -23.76
CA PRO A 18 14.79 -9.54 -25.10
C PRO A 18 14.35 -8.08 -24.99
N ALA A 19 15.11 -7.21 -25.66
CA ALA A 19 14.79 -5.79 -25.77
C ALA A 19 13.37 -5.71 -26.33
N THR A 20 12.43 -5.25 -25.50
CA THR A 20 11.05 -5.00 -25.91
C THR A 20 11.12 -3.82 -26.86
N ASP A 21 11.09 -4.12 -28.15
CA ASP A 21 10.75 -3.19 -29.20
C ASP A 21 9.48 -2.45 -28.74
N GLY A 22 9.57 -1.13 -28.56
CA GLY A 22 8.55 -0.28 -27.92
C GLY A 22 7.16 -0.25 -28.57
N THR A 23 6.84 -1.24 -29.38
CA THR A 23 5.50 -1.67 -29.73
C THR A 23 4.81 -2.18 -28.47
N VAL A 24 3.92 -1.36 -27.90
CA VAL A 24 2.96 -1.84 -26.90
C VAL A 24 2.23 -3.02 -27.52
N ALA A 25 2.48 -4.24 -27.04
CA ALA A 25 1.76 -5.42 -27.49
C ALA A 25 0.26 -5.10 -27.36
N ALA A 26 -0.48 -5.24 -28.46
CA ALA A 26 -1.93 -5.02 -28.44
C ALA A 26 -2.54 -6.10 -27.53
N LEU A 27 -2.79 -5.73 -26.27
CA LEU A 27 -3.41 -6.60 -25.28
C LEU A 27 -4.78 -7.03 -25.78
N SER A 28 -5.12 -8.31 -25.59
CA SER A 28 -6.48 -8.76 -25.84
C SER A 28 -7.44 -8.09 -24.85
N GLU A 29 -8.72 -8.01 -25.19
CA GLU A 29 -9.72 -7.40 -24.32
C GLU A 29 -9.83 -8.14 -22.97
N GLU A 30 -9.61 -9.46 -22.97
CA GLU A 30 -9.56 -10.26 -21.74
C GLU A 30 -8.35 -9.90 -20.86
N GLU A 31 -7.18 -9.68 -21.45
CA GLU A 31 -5.97 -9.26 -20.73
C GLU A 31 -6.15 -7.86 -20.12
N LEU A 32 -6.74 -6.93 -20.87
CA LEU A 32 -7.03 -5.58 -20.41
C LEU A 32 -7.99 -5.59 -19.20
N TYR A 33 -9.06 -6.40 -19.28
CA TYR A 33 -10.00 -6.56 -18.18
C TYR A 33 -9.35 -7.13 -16.92
N ALA A 34 -8.51 -8.16 -17.07
CA ALA A 34 -7.82 -8.77 -15.94
C ALA A 34 -6.91 -7.77 -15.20
N ILE A 35 -6.16 -6.97 -15.95
CA ILE A 35 -5.26 -5.95 -15.37
C ILE A 35 -6.07 -4.89 -14.61
N VAL A 36 -7.11 -4.33 -15.23
CA VAL A 36 -7.96 -3.33 -14.59
C VAL A 36 -8.65 -3.90 -13.37
N ARG A 37 -9.12 -5.15 -13.45
CA ARG A 37 -9.77 -5.83 -12.32
C ARG A 37 -8.84 -5.96 -11.12
N VAL A 38 -7.61 -6.43 -11.34
CA VAL A 38 -6.61 -6.57 -10.27
C VAL A 38 -6.26 -5.20 -9.68
N ALA A 39 -6.03 -4.20 -10.53
CA ALA A 39 -5.73 -2.84 -10.06
C ALA A 39 -6.89 -2.24 -9.25
N ALA A 40 -8.14 -2.48 -9.67
CA ALA A 40 -9.32 -2.03 -8.94
C ALA A 40 -9.48 -2.78 -7.60
N GLU A 41 -9.23 -4.08 -7.57
CA GLU A 41 -9.26 -4.86 -6.31
C GLU A 41 -8.20 -4.37 -5.33
N ASP A 42 -6.98 -4.12 -5.79
CA ASP A 42 -5.90 -3.57 -4.96
C ASP A 42 -6.23 -2.17 -4.43
N ALA A 43 -6.74 -1.29 -5.30
CA ALA A 43 -7.16 0.06 -4.92
C ALA A 43 -8.31 0.05 -3.90
N VAL A 44 -9.30 -0.84 -4.07
CA VAL A 44 -10.43 -0.97 -3.13
C VAL A 44 -9.96 -1.51 -1.79
N LEU A 45 -9.06 -2.50 -1.77
CA LEU A 45 -8.48 -3.01 -0.52
C LEU A 45 -7.66 -1.94 0.20
N GLY A 46 -6.87 -1.16 -0.53
CA GLY A 46 -6.14 -0.01 0.02
C GLY A 46 -7.08 1.06 0.59
N ALA A 47 -8.15 1.39 -0.14
CA ALA A 47 -9.16 2.35 0.32
C ALA A 47 -9.92 1.86 1.56
N LEU A 48 -10.32 0.59 1.60
CA LEU A 48 -10.99 -0.01 2.76
C LEU A 48 -10.07 -0.07 3.99
N GLY A 49 -8.79 -0.40 3.81
CA GLY A 49 -7.81 -0.37 4.90
C GLY A 49 -7.66 1.03 5.49
N THR A 50 -7.58 2.04 4.62
CA THR A 50 -7.53 3.45 5.04
C THR A 50 -8.81 3.86 5.76
N LEU A 51 -9.98 3.50 5.23
CA LEU A 51 -11.28 3.82 5.82
C LEU A 51 -11.44 3.17 7.20
N MET A 52 -11.02 1.92 7.37
CA MET A 52 -10.98 1.24 8.67
C MET A 52 -10.12 2.00 9.67
N LEU A 53 -8.92 2.40 9.28
CA LEU A 53 -7.98 3.07 10.17
C LEU A 53 -8.45 4.48 10.56
N VAL A 54 -9.05 5.22 9.61
CA VAL A 54 -9.73 6.49 9.89
C VAL A 54 -10.91 6.28 10.84
N GLY A 55 -11.73 5.25 10.63
CA GLY A 55 -12.84 4.90 11.51
C GLY A 55 -12.39 4.63 12.94
N ILE A 56 -11.32 3.86 13.12
CA ILE A 56 -10.71 3.62 14.44
C ILE A 56 -10.24 4.94 15.06
N GLY A 57 -9.57 5.81 14.29
CA GLY A 57 -9.15 7.13 14.74
C GLY A 57 -10.31 8.00 15.22
N ILE A 58 -11.43 8.01 14.50
CA ILE A 58 -12.65 8.73 14.89
C ILE A 58 -13.22 8.17 16.20
N VAL A 59 -13.29 6.85 16.37
CA VAL A 59 -13.77 6.23 17.61
C VAL A 59 -12.90 6.61 18.81
N LEU A 60 -11.57 6.62 18.63
CA LEU A 60 -10.62 7.05 19.67
C LEU A 60 -10.86 8.51 20.06
N ILE A 61 -10.97 9.41 19.09
CA ILE A 61 -11.25 10.84 19.34
C ILE A 61 -12.59 11.00 20.07
N ALA A 62 -13.65 10.36 19.60
CA ALA A 62 -14.98 10.42 20.21
C ALA A 62 -14.96 9.90 21.66
N THR A 63 -14.20 8.84 21.92
CA THR A 63 -14.02 8.28 23.27
C THR A 63 -13.30 9.28 24.18
N GLY A 64 -12.19 9.86 23.70
CA GLY A 64 -11.44 10.85 24.48
C GLY A 64 -12.25 12.12 24.77
N VAL A 65 -13.02 12.61 23.79
CA VAL A 65 -13.94 13.74 23.97
C VAL A 65 -15.05 13.38 24.96
N SER A 66 -15.66 12.20 24.84
CA SER A 66 -16.71 11.74 25.77
C SER A 66 -16.20 11.65 27.21
N ALA A 67 -14.96 11.20 27.42
CA ALA A 67 -14.34 11.15 28.74
C ALA A 67 -14.14 12.54 29.36
N LEU A 68 -13.81 13.57 28.56
CA LEU A 68 -13.74 14.96 29.04
C LEU A 68 -15.10 15.52 29.43
N LEU A 69 -16.14 15.17 28.68
CA LEU A 69 -17.49 15.64 28.94
C LEU A 69 -18.12 14.96 30.15
N ALA A 70 -17.69 13.74 30.47
CA ALA A 70 -18.21 12.98 31.60
C ALA A 70 -17.70 13.53 32.95
N ASP A 71 -16.38 13.72 33.09
CA ASP A 71 -15.79 14.29 34.30
C ASP A 71 -14.38 14.84 34.03
N VAL A 72 -14.02 15.96 34.68
CA VAL A 72 -12.74 16.65 34.47
C VAL A 72 -11.85 16.43 35.69
N THR A 73 -11.04 15.38 35.62
CA THR A 73 -10.02 15.02 36.60
C THR A 73 -8.65 14.96 35.92
N PRO A 74 -7.54 15.03 36.67
CA PRO A 74 -6.21 14.90 36.08
C PRO A 74 -6.02 13.59 35.27
N ILE A 75 -6.65 12.51 35.73
CA ILE A 75 -6.61 11.21 35.05
C ILE A 75 -7.42 11.26 33.75
N SER A 76 -8.64 11.78 33.77
CA SER A 76 -9.45 11.88 32.54
C SER A 76 -8.79 12.80 31.52
N LEU A 77 -8.20 13.92 31.94
CA LEU A 77 -7.42 14.79 31.07
C LEU A 77 -6.28 14.04 30.37
N LEU A 78 -5.50 13.25 31.10
CA LEU A 78 -4.41 12.46 30.53
C LEU A 78 -4.92 11.42 29.53
N VAL A 79 -5.92 10.64 29.92
CA VAL A 79 -6.51 9.60 29.05
C VAL A 79 -7.08 10.24 27.79
N SER A 80 -7.85 11.31 27.92
CA SER A 80 -8.44 12.01 26.79
C SER A 80 -7.38 12.60 25.86
N ALA A 81 -6.31 13.19 26.40
CA ALA A 81 -5.20 13.71 25.60
C ALA A 81 -4.55 12.60 24.77
N VAL A 82 -4.32 11.42 25.37
CA VAL A 82 -3.76 10.26 24.66
C VAL A 82 -4.70 9.77 23.56
N PHE A 83 -5.99 9.57 23.87
CA PHE A 83 -6.97 9.06 22.91
C PHE A 83 -7.18 10.02 21.73
N ILE A 84 -7.34 11.31 22.02
CA ILE A 84 -7.53 12.32 20.98
C ILE A 84 -6.25 12.48 20.17
N GLY A 85 -5.09 12.61 20.82
CA GLY A 85 -3.81 12.78 20.14
C GLY A 85 -3.49 11.60 19.24
N PHE A 86 -3.63 10.37 19.75
CA PHE A 86 -3.40 9.16 18.97
C PHE A 86 -4.44 8.97 17.85
N GLY A 87 -5.70 9.27 18.12
CA GLY A 87 -6.75 9.22 17.09
C GLY A 87 -6.52 10.22 15.95
N VAL A 88 -6.11 11.45 16.26
CA VAL A 88 -5.74 12.48 15.27
C VAL A 88 -4.52 12.03 14.47
N TYR A 89 -3.49 11.51 15.14
CA TYR A 89 -2.32 10.94 14.46
C TYR A 89 -2.72 9.81 13.51
N LEU A 90 -3.58 8.89 13.93
CA LEU A 90 -4.05 7.81 13.08
C LEU A 90 -4.77 8.34 11.84
N VAL A 91 -5.72 9.28 11.99
CA VAL A 91 -6.47 9.83 10.84
C VAL A 91 -5.52 10.52 9.87
N THR A 92 -4.66 11.40 10.37
CA THR A 92 -3.74 12.19 9.54
C THR A 92 -2.68 11.33 8.86
N SER A 93 -2.14 10.32 9.57
CA SER A 93 -1.20 9.37 8.98
C SER A 93 -1.88 8.47 7.94
N SER A 94 -3.11 8.00 8.20
CA SER A 94 -3.85 7.17 7.24
C SER A 94 -4.15 7.92 5.93
N LEU A 95 -4.40 9.21 6.01
CA LEU A 95 -4.66 10.07 4.86
C LEU A 95 -3.38 10.55 4.15
N GLY A 96 -2.20 10.14 4.61
CA GLY A 96 -0.91 10.55 4.04
C GLY A 96 -0.52 12.00 4.34
N VAL A 97 -1.15 12.66 5.31
CA VAL A 97 -0.81 14.03 5.73
C VAL A 97 0.46 14.05 6.57
N ILE A 98 0.63 13.05 7.46
CA ILE A 98 1.81 12.88 8.30
C ILE A 98 2.47 11.54 7.96
N PRO A 99 3.81 11.46 7.82
CA PRO A 99 4.48 10.20 7.56
C PRO A 99 4.21 9.20 8.70
N PRO A 100 3.90 7.93 8.40
CA PRO A 100 3.69 6.91 9.40
C PRO A 100 5.00 6.58 10.13
N ALA A 101 4.89 6.24 11.42
CA ALA A 101 6.04 5.96 12.29
C ALA A 101 7.02 4.88 11.74
N ARG A 102 6.57 3.98 10.87
CA ARG A 102 7.43 2.97 10.23
C ARG A 102 8.47 3.59 9.28
N GLU A 103 8.26 4.81 8.82
CA GLU A 103 9.16 5.56 7.93
C GLU A 103 10.16 6.42 8.72
N TRP A 104 10.14 6.37 10.05
CA TRP A 104 11.02 7.18 10.91
C TRP A 104 12.25 6.41 11.41
N LEU A 105 12.31 5.11 11.16
CA LEU A 105 13.44 4.22 11.48
C LEU A 105 14.27 3.98 10.21
#